data_AF-A0A830GT39-F1
#
_entry.id   AF-A0A830GT39-F1
#
_cell.length_a   1.000
_cell.length_b   1.000
_cell.length_c   1.000
_cell.angle_alpha   90.00
_cell.angle_beta   90.00
_cell.angle_gamma   90.00
#
_symmetry.space_group_name_H-M   'P 1'
#
loop_
_entity.id
_entity.type
_entity.pdbx_description
1 polymer ?
#
loop_
_entity_poly.entity_id
_entity_poly.type
_entity_poly.pdbx_seq_one_letter_code
_entity_poly.pdbx_strand_id
1 'polypeptide(L)'
;MDAFKDLGNEDYRALMRRIAGLPEETMRTVCKYLELGMVVDSKGKAYVTLNGTLMLQGSQLGRDLVEAGIGMEVSGLVVLPGFFSWTYWVRPICPDLEGEEFINVLPMQVFGVGVIPYAELGGVEQGFAELVKGVGFYMVGPIKDVLMRTWIMDGMTFDENVDLLVIADNETIAHKYVDARRSVHMGLSSLERYAQYGFDRLVLMHPFVSRQYHDEVVAKLASRSVISTAGYLVLSMDEYEINGVTIYKWPLINYMLSRSLNVMQRNMELKRFISM
;
A
#
# COMPACT_ATOMS: atom_id res chain seq x y z
N MET A 1 13.66 -10.67 17.35
CA MET A 1 12.62 -9.85 16.70
C MET A 1 11.99 -10.75 15.64
N ASP A 2 11.46 -11.89 16.11
CA ASP A 2 11.17 -13.10 15.30
C ASP A 2 9.71 -13.54 15.40
N ALA A 3 8.85 -12.73 16.02
CA ALA A 3 7.47 -13.11 16.31
C ALA A 3 6.51 -13.01 15.11
N PHE A 4 6.98 -12.57 13.94
CA PHE A 4 6.10 -12.24 12.81
C PHE A 4 6.57 -12.79 11.45
N LYS A 5 7.61 -13.63 11.43
CA LYS A 5 7.87 -14.50 10.27
C LYS A 5 7.05 -15.78 10.50
N ASP A 6 6.16 -16.07 9.56
CA ASP A 6 5.26 -17.22 9.54
C ASP A 6 4.13 -17.23 10.57
N LEU A 7 3.10 -16.39 10.34
CA LEU A 7 1.76 -16.78 10.77
C LEU A 7 1.36 -18.00 9.92
N GLY A 8 1.33 -19.19 10.52
CA GLY A 8 0.95 -20.42 9.83
C GLY A 8 -0.53 -20.42 9.40
N ASN A 9 -0.92 -21.36 8.53
CA ASN A 9 -2.31 -21.52 8.07
C ASN A 9 -3.34 -21.69 9.20
N GLU A 10 -2.94 -22.25 10.36
CA GLU A 10 -3.83 -22.40 11.52
C GLU A 10 -4.14 -21.06 12.20
N ASP A 11 -3.18 -20.13 12.21
CA ASP A 11 -3.33 -18.82 12.84
C ASP A 11 -4.26 -17.92 12.03
N TYR A 12 -4.16 -17.94 10.69
CA TYR A 12 -5.07 -17.20 9.82
C TYR A 12 -6.51 -17.69 9.86
N ARG A 13 -6.74 -19.00 10.06
CA ARG A 13 -8.09 -19.54 10.28
C ARG A 13 -8.67 -19.06 11.61
N ALA A 14 -7.85 -18.98 12.66
CA ALA A 14 -8.26 -18.44 13.94
C ALA A 14 -8.61 -16.94 13.82
N LEU A 15 -7.77 -16.16 13.13
CA LEU A 15 -8.01 -14.75 12.83
C LEU A 15 -9.34 -14.56 12.08
N MET A 16 -9.56 -15.31 11.00
CA MET A 16 -10.80 -15.24 10.21
C MET A 16 -12.03 -15.54 11.06
N ARG A 17 -11.97 -16.56 11.94
CA ARG A 17 -13.08 -16.86 12.88
C ARG A 17 -13.31 -15.75 13.88
N ARG A 18 -12.25 -15.13 14.41
CA ARG A 18 -12.37 -13.99 15.34
C ARG A 18 -13.04 -12.80 14.64
N ILE A 19 -12.62 -12.49 13.41
CA ILE A 19 -13.21 -11.39 12.61
C ILE A 19 -14.68 -11.69 12.28
N ALA A 20 -15.01 -12.93 11.88
CA ALA A 20 -16.39 -13.33 11.62
C ALA A 20 -17.30 -13.33 12.87
N GLY A 21 -16.71 -13.38 14.07
CA GLY A 21 -17.42 -13.28 15.34
C GLY A 21 -17.60 -11.85 15.85
N LEU A 22 -17.05 -10.85 15.16
CA LEU A 22 -17.24 -9.44 15.51
C LEU A 22 -18.69 -8.99 15.26
N PRO A 23 -19.14 -7.91 15.92
CA PRO A 23 -20.35 -7.22 15.50
C PRO A 23 -20.30 -6.86 14.01
N GLU A 24 -21.45 -6.94 13.32
CA GLU A 24 -21.55 -6.76 11.87
C GLU A 24 -20.91 -5.44 11.40
N GLU A 25 -21.15 -4.34 12.12
CA GLU A 25 -20.59 -3.02 11.82
C GLU A 25 -19.06 -2.98 11.95
N THR A 26 -18.51 -3.60 13.00
CA THR A 26 -17.07 -3.70 13.24
C THR A 26 -16.41 -4.55 12.15
N MET A 27 -16.99 -5.72 11.84
CA MET A 27 -16.52 -6.60 10.77
C MET A 27 -16.54 -5.89 9.41
N ARG A 28 -17.64 -5.21 9.08
CA ARG A 28 -17.78 -4.43 7.84
C ARG A 28 -16.71 -3.34 7.74
N THR A 29 -16.40 -2.68 8.85
CA THR A 29 -15.35 -1.65 8.90
C THR A 29 -13.95 -2.25 8.64
N VAL A 30 -13.62 -3.39 9.25
CA VAL A 30 -12.36 -4.11 8.97
C VAL A 30 -12.26 -4.47 7.49
N CYS A 31 -13.33 -5.05 6.93
CA CYS A 31 -13.41 -5.41 5.52
C CYS A 31 -13.21 -4.19 4.62
N LYS A 32 -13.89 -3.08 4.91
CA LYS A 32 -13.72 -1.82 4.19
C LYS A 32 -12.28 -1.35 4.21
N TYR A 33 -11.57 -1.46 5.35
CA TYR A 33 -10.18 -1.03 5.41
C TYR A 33 -9.26 -1.90 4.55
N LEU A 34 -9.48 -3.22 4.56
CA LEU A 34 -8.68 -4.19 3.83
C LEU A 34 -8.94 -4.19 2.32
N GLU A 35 -10.20 -4.06 1.90
CA GLU A 35 -10.60 -4.07 0.50
C GLU A 35 -10.33 -2.76 -0.22
N LEU A 36 -10.33 -1.64 0.51
CA LEU A 36 -10.00 -0.34 -0.04
C LEU A 36 -8.51 0.01 0.14
N GLY A 37 -7.84 -0.61 1.11
CA GLY A 37 -6.52 -0.19 1.56
C GLY A 37 -6.56 1.19 2.25
N MET A 38 -7.70 1.56 2.84
CA MET A 38 -7.92 2.93 3.38
C MET A 38 -8.47 2.85 4.79
N VAL A 39 -7.94 3.68 5.69
CA VAL A 39 -8.55 3.86 7.01
C VAL A 39 -9.67 4.89 6.87
N VAL A 40 -10.91 4.42 6.87
CA VAL A 40 -12.12 5.24 6.78
C VAL A 40 -12.63 5.45 8.21
N ASP A 41 -12.07 6.45 8.89
CA ASP A 41 -12.47 6.84 10.25
C ASP A 41 -12.73 8.35 10.30
N SER A 42 -13.69 8.76 11.13
CA SER A 42 -14.00 10.16 11.39
C SER A 42 -13.18 10.75 12.54
N LYS A 43 -12.54 9.91 13.37
CA LYS A 43 -11.82 10.32 14.59
C LYS A 43 -10.52 9.54 14.75
N GLY A 44 -9.57 10.13 15.49
CA GLY A 44 -8.32 9.48 15.86
C GLY A 44 -7.15 9.78 14.92
N LYS A 45 -6.09 8.97 15.05
CA LYS A 45 -4.88 9.00 14.21
C LYS A 45 -4.53 7.58 13.76
N ALA A 46 -4.03 7.46 12.54
CA ALA A 46 -3.53 6.21 12.01
C ALA A 46 -2.03 6.33 11.71
N TYR A 47 -1.31 5.28 12.06
CA TYR A 47 0.08 5.09 11.71
C TYR A 47 0.23 3.73 11.04
N VAL A 48 1.24 3.60 10.19
CA VAL A 48 1.51 2.34 9.50
C VAL A 48 3.01 2.14 9.43
N THR A 49 3.47 0.90 9.44
CA THR A 49 4.85 0.61 9.05
C THR A 49 4.89 0.14 7.60
N LEU A 50 6.04 0.20 6.95
CA LEU A 50 6.15 -0.25 5.56
C LEU A 50 5.82 -1.73 5.37
N ASN A 51 5.73 -2.55 6.42
CA ASN A 51 5.30 -3.95 6.34
C ASN A 51 3.76 -4.15 6.42
N GLY A 52 2.98 -3.08 6.54
CA GLY A 52 1.53 -3.14 6.58
C GLY A 52 0.93 -3.34 7.97
N THR A 53 1.73 -3.27 9.03
CA THR A 53 1.22 -3.16 10.41
C THR A 53 0.52 -1.83 10.60
N LEU A 54 -0.78 -1.88 10.92
CA LEU A 54 -1.62 -0.72 11.20
C LEU A 54 -1.61 -0.42 12.70
N MET A 55 -1.51 0.86 13.05
CA MET A 55 -1.57 1.34 14.42
C MET A 55 -2.62 2.44 14.52
N LEU A 56 -3.57 2.29 15.44
CA LEU A 56 -4.68 3.22 15.62
C LEU A 56 -4.61 3.88 16.99
N GLN A 57 -4.75 5.21 17.04
CA GLN A 57 -4.84 5.98 18.27
C GLN A 57 -6.22 6.61 18.40
N GLY A 58 -6.94 6.30 19.49
CA GLY A 58 -8.26 6.88 19.77
C GLY A 58 -9.37 6.44 18.81
N SER A 59 -9.20 5.31 18.12
CA SER A 59 -10.22 4.71 17.25
C SER A 59 -11.08 3.71 18.02
N GLN A 60 -12.41 3.74 17.81
CA GLN A 60 -13.32 2.75 18.39
C GLN A 60 -13.03 1.35 17.85
N LEU A 61 -12.81 1.23 16.54
CA LEU A 61 -12.46 -0.03 15.89
C LEU A 61 -11.26 -0.70 16.56
N GLY A 62 -10.23 0.07 16.88
CA GLY A 62 -9.05 -0.45 17.58
C GLY A 62 -9.42 -1.12 18.90
N ARG A 63 -10.27 -0.49 19.71
CA ARG A 63 -10.70 -1.05 21.00
C ARG A 63 -11.49 -2.34 20.82
N ASP A 64 -12.46 -2.36 19.89
CA ASP A 64 -13.27 -3.54 19.59
C ASP A 64 -12.38 -4.73 19.16
N LEU A 65 -11.34 -4.46 18.36
CA LEU A 65 -10.39 -5.49 17.91
C LEU A 65 -9.48 -6.00 19.04
N VAL A 66 -9.13 -5.16 20.01
CA VAL A 66 -8.38 -5.62 21.21
C VAL A 66 -9.27 -6.49 22.09
N GLU A 67 -10.52 -6.09 22.32
CA GLU A 67 -11.49 -6.87 23.11
C GLU A 67 -11.77 -8.25 22.48
N ALA A 68 -11.77 -8.34 21.15
CA ALA A 68 -11.88 -9.58 20.40
C ALA A 68 -10.58 -10.41 20.33
N GLY A 69 -9.49 -9.93 20.94
CA GLY A 69 -8.18 -10.59 20.93
C GLY A 69 -7.50 -10.62 19.56
N ILE A 70 -7.79 -9.65 18.68
CA ILE A 70 -7.22 -9.52 17.33
C ILE A 70 -6.04 -8.52 17.33
N GLY A 71 -6.12 -7.47 18.15
CA GLY A 71 -5.09 -6.45 18.30
C GLY A 71 -4.38 -6.48 19.64
N MET A 72 -3.32 -5.69 19.76
CA MET A 72 -2.60 -5.46 21.02
C MET A 72 -2.60 -3.98 21.35
N GLU A 73 -2.84 -3.62 22.61
CA GLU A 73 -2.66 -2.24 23.07
C GLU A 73 -1.25 -2.03 23.63
N VAL A 74 -0.54 -1.01 23.11
CA VAL A 74 0.81 -0.62 23.55
C VAL A 74 0.85 0.89 23.71
N SER A 75 1.03 1.38 24.93
CA SER A 75 1.17 2.82 25.23
C SER A 75 0.04 3.69 24.65
N GLY A 76 -1.21 3.19 24.68
CA GLY A 76 -2.38 3.89 24.13
C GLY A 76 -2.53 3.83 22.61
N LEU A 77 -1.71 3.03 21.92
CA LEU A 77 -1.87 2.68 20.51
C LEU A 77 -2.39 1.24 20.40
N VAL A 78 -3.39 1.03 19.55
CA VAL A 78 -3.80 -0.31 19.15
C VAL A 78 -2.97 -0.72 17.94
N VAL A 79 -2.21 -1.80 18.09
CA VAL A 79 -1.33 -2.36 17.06
C VAL A 79 -2.02 -3.59 16.44
N LEU A 80 -2.11 -3.59 15.11
CA LEU A 80 -2.65 -4.66 14.27
C LEU A 80 -1.53 -5.15 13.33
N PRO A 81 -0.74 -6.14 13.77
CA PRO A 81 0.43 -6.63 13.04
C PRO A 81 0.07 -7.15 11.65
N GLY A 82 0.77 -6.65 10.63
CA GLY A 82 0.57 -7.06 9.24
C GLY A 82 -0.87 -6.89 8.75
N PHE A 83 -1.65 -5.96 9.31
CA PHE A 83 -3.07 -5.76 9.01
C PHE A 83 -3.40 -5.87 7.51
N PHE A 84 -2.69 -5.14 6.65
CA PHE A 84 -2.99 -5.13 5.21
C PHE A 84 -2.63 -6.44 4.47
N SER A 85 -1.93 -7.37 5.11
CA SER A 85 -1.73 -8.74 4.59
C SER A 85 -2.95 -9.64 4.82
N TRP A 86 -3.87 -9.25 5.69
CA TRP A 86 -5.04 -10.06 6.04
C TRP A 86 -6.07 -10.14 4.91
N THR A 87 -6.02 -9.22 3.93
CA THR A 87 -7.00 -9.11 2.84
C THR A 87 -7.26 -10.45 2.15
N TYR A 88 -6.25 -11.27 1.89
CA TYR A 88 -6.41 -12.58 1.25
C TYR A 88 -7.30 -13.53 2.05
N TRP A 89 -7.20 -13.48 3.37
CA TRP A 89 -7.88 -14.38 4.30
C TRP A 89 -9.24 -13.86 4.72
N VAL A 90 -9.40 -12.55 4.80
CA VAL A 90 -10.63 -11.92 5.29
C VAL A 90 -11.64 -11.70 4.16
N ARG A 91 -11.19 -11.56 2.91
CA ARG A 91 -12.07 -11.36 1.75
C ARG A 91 -13.26 -12.34 1.64
N PRO A 92 -13.13 -13.66 1.89
CA PRO A 92 -14.26 -14.58 1.80
C PRO A 92 -15.41 -14.31 2.78
N ILE A 93 -15.15 -13.57 3.86
CA ILE A 93 -16.16 -13.21 4.87
C ILE A 93 -16.61 -11.75 4.76
N CYS A 94 -16.06 -10.99 3.81
CA CYS A 94 -16.42 -9.59 3.62
C CYS A 94 -17.73 -9.43 2.84
N PRO A 95 -18.62 -8.52 3.28
CA PRO A 95 -19.78 -8.15 2.50
C PRO A 95 -19.35 -7.41 1.23
N ASP A 96 -20.19 -7.47 0.20
CA ASP A 96 -19.98 -6.65 -1.00
C ASP A 96 -20.11 -5.15 -0.64
N LEU A 97 -19.16 -4.34 -1.10
CA LEU A 97 -19.08 -2.91 -0.83
C LEU A 97 -19.60 -2.06 -2.00
N GLU A 98 -20.26 -2.66 -2.99
CA GLU A 98 -20.87 -1.94 -4.11
C GLU A 98 -21.80 -0.80 -3.65
N GLY A 99 -21.57 0.41 -4.19
CA GLY A 99 -22.41 1.58 -3.96
C GLY A 99 -22.09 2.42 -2.72
N GLU A 100 -21.07 2.08 -1.93
CA GLU A 100 -20.65 2.94 -0.81
C GLU A 100 -19.93 4.20 -1.30
N GLU A 101 -20.38 5.37 -0.82
CA GLU A 101 -19.67 6.63 -1.06
C GLU A 101 -18.35 6.68 -0.26
N PHE A 102 -17.27 7.04 -0.95
CA PHE A 102 -15.96 7.19 -0.37
C PHE A 102 -15.87 8.54 0.36
N ILE A 103 -15.84 8.51 1.69
CA ILE A 103 -15.80 9.72 2.51
C ILE A 103 -14.52 9.70 3.34
N ASN A 104 -13.75 10.79 3.25
CA ASN A 104 -12.62 11.19 4.10
C ASN A 104 -11.73 10.06 4.62
N VAL A 105 -10.61 9.86 3.93
CA VAL A 105 -9.57 8.96 4.38
C VAL A 105 -8.79 9.57 5.54
N LEU A 106 -8.55 8.77 6.57
CA LEU A 106 -7.61 9.11 7.63
C LEU A 106 -6.19 8.76 7.12
N PRO A 107 -5.32 9.77 6.89
CA PRO A 107 -3.96 9.52 6.42
C PRO A 107 -3.18 8.68 7.44
N MET A 108 -2.47 7.68 6.95
CA MET A 108 -1.62 6.80 7.75
C MET A 108 -0.18 7.34 7.73
N GLN A 109 0.30 7.88 8.85
CA GLN A 109 1.68 8.33 8.96
C GLN A 109 2.62 7.13 9.05
N VAL A 110 3.65 7.08 8.20
CA VAL A 110 4.61 5.98 8.24
C VAL A 110 5.54 6.15 9.44
N PHE A 111 5.61 5.13 10.29
CA PHE A 111 6.49 5.10 11.44
C PHE A 111 7.87 4.54 11.07
N GLY A 112 8.92 5.04 11.74
CA GLY A 112 10.28 4.53 11.56
C GLY A 112 11.00 5.02 10.30
N VAL A 113 10.49 6.07 9.66
CA VAL A 113 11.18 6.75 8.56
C VAL A 113 12.05 7.86 9.14
N GLY A 114 13.36 7.76 8.94
CA GLY A 114 14.31 8.83 9.22
C GLY A 114 14.33 9.89 8.10
N VAL A 115 15.06 10.96 8.33
CA VAL A 115 15.34 11.99 7.31
C VAL A 115 16.25 11.42 6.24
N ILE A 116 15.93 11.64 4.96
CA ILE A 116 16.71 11.14 3.82
C ILE A 116 17.12 12.29 2.89
N PRO A 117 18.43 12.55 2.70
CA PRO A 117 18.93 13.67 1.89
C PRO A 117 18.86 13.36 0.39
N TYR A 118 17.66 13.36 -0.18
CA TYR A 118 17.43 12.94 -1.57
C TYR A 118 18.18 13.81 -2.60
N ALA A 119 18.45 15.09 -2.29
CA ALA A 119 19.18 15.97 -3.20
C ALA A 119 20.63 15.52 -3.41
N GLU A 120 21.28 14.99 -2.37
CA GLU A 120 22.64 14.44 -2.44
C GLU A 120 22.68 13.07 -3.12
N LEU A 121 21.55 12.34 -3.06
CA LEU A 121 21.40 11.02 -3.64
C LEU A 121 21.01 11.05 -5.14
N GLY A 122 20.74 12.23 -5.71
CA GLY A 122 20.44 12.36 -7.14
C GLY A 122 18.95 12.37 -7.49
N GLY A 123 18.08 12.61 -6.51
CA GLY A 123 16.65 12.86 -6.72
C GLY A 123 15.74 12.15 -5.72
N VAL A 124 14.47 12.52 -5.74
CA VAL A 124 13.43 11.98 -4.83
C VAL A 124 13.28 10.48 -4.99
N GLU A 125 13.33 9.97 -6.22
CA GLU A 125 13.22 8.54 -6.50
C GLU A 125 14.38 7.74 -5.88
N GLN A 126 15.61 8.26 -5.98
CA GLN A 126 16.77 7.63 -5.33
C GLN A 126 16.66 7.71 -3.80
N GLY A 127 16.30 8.87 -3.25
CA GLY A 127 16.10 9.02 -1.82
C GLY A 127 15.09 8.01 -1.28
N PHE A 128 13.94 7.86 -1.97
CA PHE A 128 12.95 6.87 -1.58
C PHE A 128 13.44 5.42 -1.77
N ALA A 129 14.24 5.13 -2.80
CA ALA A 129 14.85 3.82 -2.98
C ALA A 129 15.76 3.44 -1.80
N GLU A 130 16.60 4.38 -1.33
CA GLU A 130 17.49 4.16 -0.19
C GLU A 130 16.71 4.03 1.12
N LEU A 131 15.62 4.79 1.30
CA LEU A 131 14.68 4.62 2.41
C LEU A 131 14.14 3.18 2.46
N VAL A 132 13.63 2.70 1.33
CA VAL A 132 13.05 1.35 1.22
C VAL A 132 14.11 0.30 1.52
N LYS A 133 15.29 0.37 0.89
CA LYS A 133 16.42 -0.54 1.16
C LYS A 133 16.85 -0.55 2.62
N GLY A 134 16.91 0.62 3.26
CA GLY A 134 17.32 0.76 4.67
C GLY A 134 16.40 0.05 5.65
N VAL A 135 15.11 -0.07 5.33
CA VAL A 135 14.13 -0.80 6.16
C VAL A 135 14.22 -2.32 5.96
N GLY A 136 14.65 -2.78 4.78
CA GLY A 136 14.83 -4.21 4.47
C GLY A 136 13.53 -5.01 4.25
N PHE A 137 12.35 -4.40 4.46
CA PHE A 137 11.03 -4.99 4.20
C PHE A 137 10.11 -3.95 3.58
N TYR A 138 9.29 -4.36 2.60
CA TYR A 138 8.34 -3.47 1.95
C TYR A 138 7.06 -4.19 1.54
N MET A 139 5.95 -3.77 2.14
CA MET A 139 4.52 -4.10 1.95
C MET A 139 4.14 -5.58 2.05
N VAL A 140 4.82 -6.42 1.30
CA VAL A 140 4.51 -7.83 1.05
C VAL A 140 5.55 -8.73 1.68
N GLY A 141 6.78 -8.25 1.82
CA GLY A 141 7.89 -9.13 2.17
C GLY A 141 9.24 -8.43 2.30
N PRO A 142 10.29 -9.22 2.61
CA PRO A 142 11.67 -8.78 2.55
C PRO A 142 12.02 -8.27 1.15
N ILE A 143 12.80 -7.19 1.07
CA ILE A 143 13.22 -6.62 -0.20
C ILE A 143 14.31 -7.50 -0.81
N LYS A 144 14.14 -7.89 -2.07
CA LYS A 144 15.15 -8.59 -2.87
C LYS A 144 15.97 -7.61 -3.70
N ASP A 145 15.31 -6.65 -4.34
CA ASP A 145 15.97 -5.65 -5.18
C ASP A 145 15.12 -4.38 -5.33
N VAL A 146 15.77 -3.29 -5.74
CA VAL A 146 15.14 -1.99 -6.03
C VAL A 146 15.76 -1.41 -7.29
N LEU A 147 15.00 -1.39 -8.37
CA LEU A 147 15.40 -0.90 -9.69
C LEU A 147 14.81 0.49 -9.94
N MET A 148 15.53 1.34 -10.67
CA MET A 148 15.09 2.71 -10.97
C MET A 148 15.11 2.98 -12.46
N ARG A 149 14.15 3.78 -12.94
CA ARG A 149 14.04 4.22 -14.34
C ARG A 149 14.09 3.04 -15.32
N THR A 150 13.35 1.98 -14.99
CA THR A 150 13.34 0.73 -15.74
C THR A 150 12.37 0.81 -16.91
N TRP A 151 12.84 0.57 -18.13
CA TRP A 151 12.02 0.51 -19.36
C TRP A 151 12.05 -0.86 -20.04
N ILE A 152 12.88 -1.77 -19.56
CA ILE A 152 12.97 -3.14 -20.04
C ILE A 152 13.26 -4.07 -18.86
N MET A 153 12.61 -5.23 -18.83
CA MET A 153 12.92 -6.30 -17.89
C MET A 153 12.72 -7.65 -18.56
N ASP A 154 13.77 -8.47 -18.59
CA ASP A 154 13.77 -9.80 -19.21
C ASP A 154 13.18 -9.85 -20.64
N GLY A 155 13.59 -8.89 -21.49
CA GLY A 155 13.09 -8.77 -22.86
C GLY A 155 11.68 -8.18 -23.00
N MET A 156 10.93 -7.99 -21.91
CA MET A 156 9.70 -7.21 -21.93
C MET A 156 10.02 -5.72 -21.92
N THR A 157 9.61 -5.03 -22.98
CA THR A 157 9.70 -3.57 -23.06
C THR A 157 8.46 -2.90 -22.50
N PHE A 158 8.68 -1.77 -21.84
CA PHE A 158 7.66 -0.87 -21.35
C PHE A 158 7.64 0.36 -22.25
N ASP A 159 6.45 0.82 -22.62
CA ASP A 159 6.27 2.03 -23.43
C ASP A 159 6.56 3.32 -22.62
N GLU A 160 6.69 3.18 -21.29
CA GLU A 160 7.07 4.24 -20.37
C GLU A 160 8.04 3.69 -19.32
N ASN A 161 9.02 4.49 -18.92
CA ASN A 161 9.88 4.22 -17.77
C ASN A 161 9.04 4.00 -16.50
N VAL A 162 9.40 2.96 -15.75
CA VAL A 162 9.01 2.76 -14.35
C VAL A 162 9.98 3.53 -13.47
N ASP A 163 9.49 4.56 -12.79
CA ASP A 163 10.38 5.46 -12.03
C ASP A 163 11.15 4.70 -10.95
N LEU A 164 10.44 3.84 -10.21
CA LEU A 164 11.02 2.95 -9.20
C LEU A 164 10.24 1.62 -9.17
N LEU A 165 10.95 0.50 -9.20
CA LEU A 165 10.40 -0.85 -9.10
C LEU A 165 11.02 -1.55 -7.90
N VAL A 166 10.20 -1.88 -6.92
CA VAL A 166 10.62 -2.66 -5.75
C VAL A 166 10.25 -4.13 -5.97
N ILE A 167 11.21 -5.03 -5.80
CA ILE A 167 11.00 -6.47 -5.81
C ILE A 167 11.08 -6.93 -4.36
N ALA A 168 9.96 -7.38 -3.81
CA ALA A 168 9.86 -7.81 -2.42
C ALA A 168 9.14 -9.16 -2.34
N ASP A 169 9.76 -10.11 -1.63
CA ASP A 169 9.40 -11.53 -1.71
C ASP A 169 9.22 -11.99 -3.16
N ASN A 170 8.01 -12.38 -3.58
CA ASN A 170 7.73 -12.75 -4.96
C ASN A 170 6.87 -11.72 -5.69
N GLU A 171 6.72 -10.47 -5.21
CA GLU A 171 5.92 -9.43 -5.85
C GLU A 171 6.75 -8.25 -6.37
N THR A 172 6.21 -7.61 -7.41
CA THR A 172 6.73 -6.42 -8.09
C THR A 172 5.84 -5.22 -7.77
N ILE A 173 6.43 -4.17 -7.20
CA ILE A 173 5.73 -2.98 -6.74
C ILE A 173 6.26 -1.77 -7.52
N ALA A 174 5.49 -1.35 -8.53
CA ALA A 174 5.85 -0.26 -9.41
C ALA A 174 5.38 1.08 -8.85
N HIS A 175 6.30 2.03 -8.75
CA HIS A 175 6.03 3.37 -8.25
C HIS A 175 6.17 4.39 -9.38
N LYS A 176 5.24 5.33 -9.41
CA LYS A 176 5.30 6.54 -10.23
C LYS A 176 5.46 7.75 -9.34
N TYR A 177 6.48 8.57 -9.57
CA TYR A 177 6.63 9.87 -8.90
C TYR A 177 6.06 10.99 -9.78
N VAL A 178 5.27 11.87 -9.16
CA VAL A 178 4.74 13.07 -9.80
C VAL A 178 5.11 14.28 -8.95
N ASP A 179 5.97 15.15 -9.48
CA ASP A 179 6.30 16.45 -8.92
C ASP A 179 5.04 17.35 -8.84
N ALA A 180 4.94 18.21 -7.82
CA ALA A 180 3.88 19.20 -7.62
C ALA A 180 3.62 20.10 -8.85
N ARG A 181 4.63 20.31 -9.70
CA ARG A 181 4.51 21.11 -10.94
C ARG A 181 3.81 20.39 -12.08
N ARG A 182 3.66 19.07 -12.00
CA ARG A 182 3.02 18.23 -13.02
C ARG A 182 1.59 17.92 -12.62
N SER A 183 0.72 17.67 -13.61
CA SER A 183 -0.65 17.28 -13.30
C SER A 183 -0.70 15.84 -12.81
N VAL A 184 -1.39 15.59 -11.70
CA VAL A 184 -1.65 14.21 -11.21
C VAL A 184 -2.30 13.32 -12.28
N HIS A 185 -3.05 13.90 -13.22
CA HIS A 185 -3.59 13.16 -14.36
C HIS A 185 -2.53 12.38 -15.14
N MET A 186 -1.30 12.92 -15.29
CA MET A 186 -0.19 12.19 -15.91
C MET A 186 0.23 10.98 -15.06
N GLY A 187 0.25 11.12 -13.74
CA GLY A 187 0.49 10.02 -12.81
C GLY A 187 -0.54 8.90 -12.95
N LEU A 188 -1.83 9.26 -12.97
CA LEU A 188 -2.92 8.29 -13.12
C LEU A 188 -2.82 7.51 -14.43
N SER A 189 -2.55 8.18 -15.55
CA SER A 189 -2.35 7.51 -16.84
C SER A 189 -1.11 6.59 -16.85
N SER A 190 -0.06 6.96 -16.12
CA SER A 190 1.13 6.11 -16.00
C SER A 190 0.83 4.85 -15.17
N LEU A 191 0.06 4.99 -14.09
CA LEU A 191 -0.41 3.83 -13.32
C LEU A 191 -1.30 2.90 -14.16
N GLU A 192 -2.15 3.44 -15.03
CA GLU A 192 -2.97 2.62 -15.94
C GLU A 192 -2.09 1.78 -16.86
N ARG A 193 -1.00 2.35 -17.39
CA ARG A 193 -0.01 1.61 -18.17
C ARG A 193 0.73 0.57 -17.34
N TYR A 194 1.20 0.94 -16.15
CA TYR A 194 1.87 0.02 -15.24
C TYR A 194 0.96 -1.17 -14.86
N ALA A 195 -0.35 -0.94 -14.73
CA ALA A 195 -1.33 -2.00 -14.52
C ALA A 195 -1.34 -3.01 -15.68
N GLN A 196 -1.24 -2.53 -16.93
CA GLN A 196 -1.18 -3.39 -18.12
C GLN A 196 0.15 -4.13 -18.30
N TYR A 197 1.22 -3.66 -17.65
CA TYR A 197 2.51 -4.35 -17.67
C TYR A 197 2.54 -5.62 -16.83
N GLY A 198 1.55 -5.81 -15.95
CA GLY A 198 1.45 -7.00 -15.11
C GLY A 198 2.21 -6.88 -13.79
N PHE A 199 2.56 -5.68 -13.33
CA PHE A 199 3.08 -5.51 -11.97
C PHE A 199 2.02 -5.87 -10.94
N ASP A 200 2.46 -6.42 -9.81
CA ASP A 200 1.56 -6.90 -8.75
C ASP A 200 0.91 -5.77 -8.00
N ARG A 201 1.65 -4.70 -7.75
CA ARG A 201 1.17 -3.53 -7.02
C ARG A 201 1.66 -2.27 -7.67
N LEU A 202 0.84 -1.24 -7.57
CA LEU A 202 1.05 0.05 -8.20
C LEU A 202 0.98 1.12 -7.13
N VAL A 203 1.88 2.09 -7.17
CA VAL A 203 1.94 3.17 -6.19
C VAL A 203 2.15 4.50 -6.90
N LEU A 204 1.27 5.47 -6.64
CA LEU A 204 1.53 6.86 -6.96
C LEU A 204 2.22 7.53 -5.77
N MET A 205 3.38 8.14 -6.01
CA MET A 205 4.12 8.96 -5.07
C MET A 205 3.99 10.43 -5.47
N HIS A 206 3.72 11.30 -4.51
CA HIS A 206 3.51 12.72 -4.74
C HIS A 206 4.07 13.54 -3.58
N PRO A 207 4.63 14.74 -3.77
CA PRO A 207 5.00 15.62 -2.67
C PRO A 207 3.76 16.07 -1.88
N PHE A 208 3.93 16.42 -0.61
CA PHE A 208 2.86 16.98 0.20
C PHE A 208 2.47 18.38 -0.29
N VAL A 209 1.17 18.61 -0.53
CA VAL A 209 0.65 19.92 -0.98
C VAL A 209 -0.45 20.40 -0.04
N SER A 210 -1.61 19.74 -0.07
CA SER A 210 -2.72 20.02 0.83
C SER A 210 -3.57 18.76 1.01
N ARG A 211 -4.21 18.62 2.17
CA ARG A 211 -5.04 17.45 2.46
C ARG A 211 -6.20 17.30 1.47
N GLN A 212 -6.90 18.40 1.17
CA GLN A 212 -8.00 18.40 0.21
C GLN A 212 -7.57 17.90 -1.17
N TYR A 213 -6.38 18.32 -1.63
CA TYR A 213 -5.83 17.83 -2.89
C TYR A 213 -5.61 16.31 -2.84
N HIS A 214 -5.01 15.81 -1.77
CA HIS A 214 -4.77 14.37 -1.59
C HIS A 214 -6.06 13.56 -1.54
N ASP A 215 -7.11 14.07 -0.88
CA ASP A 215 -8.42 13.43 -0.84
C ASP A 215 -9.05 13.34 -2.25
N GLU A 216 -8.91 14.39 -3.07
CA GLU A 216 -9.35 14.37 -4.49
C GLU A 216 -8.56 13.35 -5.32
N VAL A 217 -7.25 13.21 -5.11
CA VAL A 217 -6.43 12.21 -5.81
C VAL A 217 -6.87 10.80 -5.44
N VAL A 218 -7.14 10.53 -4.16
CA VAL A 218 -7.62 9.21 -3.72
C VAL A 218 -8.97 8.89 -4.32
N ALA A 219 -9.91 9.84 -4.36
CA ALA A 219 -11.21 9.65 -4.99
C ALA A 219 -11.08 9.34 -6.50
N LYS A 220 -10.16 10.02 -7.19
CA LYS A 220 -9.85 9.75 -8.61
C LYS A 220 -9.22 8.37 -8.83
N LEU A 221 -8.37 7.90 -7.92
CA LEU A 221 -7.81 6.55 -7.97
C LEU A 221 -8.91 5.50 -7.77
N ALA A 222 -9.70 5.63 -6.70
CA ALA A 222 -10.75 4.68 -6.33
C ALA A 222 -11.83 4.52 -7.43
N SER A 223 -12.17 5.62 -8.12
CA SER A 223 -13.19 5.62 -9.18
C SER A 223 -12.73 5.05 -10.53
N ARG A 224 -11.42 4.83 -10.73
CA ARG A 224 -10.89 4.28 -11.99
C ARG A 224 -10.70 2.78 -11.88
N SER A 225 -11.53 2.01 -12.58
CA SER A 225 -11.55 0.54 -12.52
C SER A 225 -10.18 -0.14 -12.74
N VAL A 226 -9.33 0.42 -13.60
CA VAL A 226 -8.00 -0.13 -13.93
C VAL A 226 -7.01 0.03 -12.77
N ILE A 227 -7.10 1.13 -12.01
CA ILE A 227 -6.12 1.52 -10.98
C ILE A 227 -6.73 1.71 -9.60
N SER A 228 -7.97 1.25 -9.38
CA SER A 228 -8.67 1.34 -8.10
C SER A 228 -7.92 0.65 -6.95
N THR A 229 -7.08 -0.33 -7.29
CA THR A 229 -6.22 -1.06 -6.34
C THR A 229 -4.86 -0.39 -6.10
N ALA A 230 -4.49 0.61 -6.89
CA ALA A 230 -3.22 1.34 -6.72
C ALA A 230 -3.18 2.05 -5.35
N GLY A 231 -1.99 2.12 -4.77
CA GLY A 231 -1.71 2.87 -3.55
C GLY A 231 -1.39 4.34 -3.83
N TYR A 232 -1.50 5.16 -2.80
CA TYR A 232 -1.16 6.57 -2.84
C TYR A 232 -0.33 6.98 -1.63
N LEU A 233 0.92 7.35 -1.91
CA LEU A 233 1.93 7.76 -0.96
C LEU A 233 2.25 9.24 -1.16
N VAL A 234 2.31 9.96 -0.06
CA VAL A 234 2.68 11.37 -0.02
C VAL A 234 4.00 11.53 0.72
N LEU A 235 4.95 12.19 0.09
CA LEU A 235 6.27 12.47 0.64
C LEU A 235 6.24 13.87 1.26
N SER A 236 6.45 13.94 2.57
CA SER A 236 6.72 15.21 3.25
C SER A 236 8.19 15.52 3.00
N MET A 237 8.46 16.57 2.24
CA MET A 237 9.81 16.90 1.77
C MET A 237 10.03 18.41 1.79
N ASP A 238 11.28 18.81 1.97
CA ASP A 238 11.76 20.16 1.67
C ASP A 238 12.65 20.13 0.41
N GLU A 239 13.45 21.18 0.19
CA GLU A 239 14.33 21.30 -0.98
C GLU A 239 15.43 20.23 -1.03
N TYR A 240 15.76 19.59 0.09
CA TYR A 240 16.92 18.71 0.21
C TYR A 240 16.59 17.32 0.74
N GLU A 241 15.55 17.20 1.56
CA GLU A 241 15.30 16.01 2.36
C GLU A 241 13.85 15.51 2.30
N ILE A 242 13.69 14.18 2.37
CA ILE A 242 12.42 13.53 2.66
C ILE A 242 12.35 13.39 4.19
N ASN A 243 11.37 14.08 4.78
CA ASN A 243 11.18 14.19 6.23
C ASN A 243 10.03 13.33 6.75
N GLY A 244 9.27 12.70 5.85
CA GLY A 244 8.22 11.77 6.23
C GLY A 244 7.49 11.18 5.04
N VAL A 245 6.80 10.07 5.30
CA VAL A 245 5.93 9.42 4.32
C VAL A 245 4.54 9.28 4.95
N THR A 246 3.51 9.61 4.19
CA THR A 246 2.11 9.44 4.58
C THR A 246 1.42 8.60 3.54
N ILE A 247 0.79 7.50 3.95
CA ILE A 247 0.02 6.62 3.08
C ILE A 247 -1.45 7.01 3.21
N TYR A 248 -2.04 7.51 2.13
CA TYR A 248 -3.48 7.72 2.07
C TYR A 248 -4.18 6.43 1.62
N LYS A 249 -3.58 5.69 0.70
CA LYS A 249 -4.12 4.42 0.25
C LYS A 249 -3.03 3.37 0.17
N TRP A 250 -3.21 2.28 0.90
CA TRP A 250 -2.36 1.10 0.81
C TRP A 250 -2.55 0.43 -0.56
N PRO A 251 -1.46 0.07 -1.27
CA PRO A 251 -1.57 -0.61 -2.54
C PRO A 251 -2.03 -2.04 -2.34
N LEU A 252 -3.05 -2.43 -3.10
CA LEU A 252 -3.58 -3.79 -3.16
C LEU A 252 -3.07 -4.47 -4.44
N ILE A 253 -3.34 -5.76 -4.58
CA ILE A 253 -3.01 -6.48 -5.81
C ILE A 253 -3.72 -5.81 -6.99
N ASN A 254 -2.95 -5.56 -8.04
CA ASN A 254 -3.39 -5.05 -9.31
C ASN A 254 -4.58 -5.88 -9.84
N TYR A 255 -5.73 -5.23 -9.85
CA TYR A 255 -6.99 -5.82 -10.26
C TYR A 255 -6.99 -6.33 -11.72
N MET A 256 -6.14 -5.76 -12.59
CA MET A 256 -6.03 -6.21 -13.98
C MET A 256 -5.54 -7.65 -14.11
N LEU A 257 -4.81 -8.17 -13.11
CA LEU A 257 -4.32 -9.55 -13.11
C LEU A 257 -5.45 -10.58 -13.14
N SER A 258 -6.61 -10.28 -12.56
CA SER A 258 -7.78 -11.17 -12.59
C SER A 258 -8.73 -10.89 -13.76
N ARG A 259 -8.54 -9.76 -14.46
CA ARG A 259 -9.45 -9.30 -15.53
C ARG A 259 -8.89 -9.49 -16.94
N SER A 260 -7.57 -9.64 -17.09
CA SER A 260 -6.92 -9.78 -18.40
C SER A 260 -5.90 -10.91 -18.40
N LEU A 261 -6.13 -11.90 -19.27
CA LEU A 261 -5.21 -13.02 -19.47
C LEU A 261 -3.81 -12.55 -19.92
N ASN A 262 -3.75 -11.52 -20.77
CA ASN A 262 -2.47 -10.98 -21.24
C ASN A 262 -1.68 -10.35 -20.09
N VAL A 263 -2.36 -9.59 -19.21
CA VAL A 263 -1.70 -8.97 -18.04
C VAL A 263 -1.23 -10.04 -17.06
N MET A 264 -2.03 -11.09 -16.85
CA MET A 264 -1.65 -12.25 -16.05
C MET A 264 -0.44 -13.00 -16.63
N GLN A 265 -0.39 -13.21 -17.96
CA GLN A 265 0.75 -13.84 -18.63
C GLN A 265 2.04 -13.02 -18.46
N ARG A 266 1.96 -11.70 -18.66
CA ARG A 266 3.09 -10.80 -18.39
C ARG A 266 3.54 -10.86 -16.93
N ASN A 267 2.61 -10.88 -15.98
CA ASN A 267 2.96 -11.08 -14.57
C ASN A 267 3.71 -12.39 -14.34
N MET A 268 3.26 -13.51 -14.92
CA MET A 268 3.95 -14.79 -14.80
C MET A 268 5.37 -14.74 -15.39
N GLU A 269 5.58 -14.02 -16.50
CA GLU A 269 6.92 -13.79 -17.07
C GLU A 269 7.79 -12.96 -16.11
N LEU A 270 7.27 -11.85 -15.56
CA LEU A 270 7.95 -11.06 -14.54
C LEU A 270 8.33 -11.92 -13.32
N LYS A 271 7.45 -12.84 -12.87
CA LYS A 271 7.73 -13.75 -11.74
C LYS A 271 8.88 -14.70 -12.02
N ARG A 272 8.96 -15.23 -13.24
CA ARG A 272 10.03 -16.17 -13.62
C ARG A 272 11.38 -15.49 -13.52
N PHE A 273 11.49 -14.26 -14.00
CA PHE A 273 12.72 -13.48 -13.93
C PHE A 273 13.19 -13.24 -12.49
N ILE A 274 12.29 -12.84 -11.59
CA ILE A 274 12.67 -12.51 -10.19
C ILE A 274 12.88 -13.73 -9.28
N SER A 275 12.52 -14.93 -9.75
CA SER A 275 12.67 -16.19 -9.01
C SER A 275 13.93 -16.98 -9.41
N MET A 276 14.63 -16.53 -10.46
CA MET A 276 15.94 -17.04 -10.87
C MET A 276 17.06 -16.43 -10.04
#